data_AF-A0A4S1CB88-F1
#
_entry.id   AF-A0A4S1CB88-F1
#
_cell.length_a   1.000
_cell.length_b   1.000
_cell.length_c   1.000
_cell.angle_alpha   90.00
_cell.angle_beta   90.00
_cell.angle_gamma   90.00
#
_symmetry.space_group_name_H-M   'P 1'
#
loop_
_entity.id
_entity.type
_entity.pdbx_description
1 polymer ?
#
loop_
_entity_poly.entity_id
_entity_poly.type
_entity_poly.pdbx_seq_one_letter_code
_entity_poly.pdbx_strand_id
1 'polypeptide(L)'
;MNKKTVFAALGIVALSTSMAFGLTAPKGGVVGSIHDMNIYTGTTPDSQGRVCAFCHTPHHAATEGNDYLPLWSHALPNTSYVPYYSATIDSTVDPSTMMEGPSKLCMSCHDGAIAVDTHYATTGTKKLDSDTFGTAAIAQTASLSNDHPIGFVFDQADGGVANGPVTGNPADNTPSAVGKDNWIRQKAATYIDNTSLKISDRLYAGSQGPIMTCATCHDVHNKKNVDDPTKTNYLLLSPNTDSKLCLTCHIK
;
A
#
# COMPACT_ATOMS: atom_id res chain seq x y z
N MET A 1 3.96 81.16 39.85
CA MET A 1 2.65 80.46 39.81
C MET A 1 2.58 79.66 38.53
N ASN A 2 2.18 78.38 38.63
CA ASN A 2 1.90 77.43 37.54
C ASN A 2 3.12 76.91 36.76
N LYS A 3 3.19 75.65 36.30
CA LYS A 3 2.38 74.42 36.47
C LYS A 3 3.18 73.29 35.77
N LYS A 4 3.16 72.10 36.37
CA LYS A 4 3.04 70.77 35.75
C LYS A 4 4.24 70.15 35.01
N THR A 5 4.77 69.14 35.69
CA THR A 5 5.21 67.83 35.21
C THR A 5 4.51 67.31 33.94
N VAL A 6 5.28 66.72 33.01
CA VAL A 6 4.87 65.60 32.17
C VAL A 6 6.07 64.67 31.96
N PHE A 7 6.02 63.50 32.59
CA PHE A 7 6.83 62.33 32.26
C PHE A 7 6.24 61.69 31.00
N ALA A 8 7.01 61.55 29.93
CA ALA A 8 6.65 60.72 28.78
C ALA A 8 7.37 59.37 28.91
N ALA A 9 6.66 58.38 29.45
CA ALA A 9 7.07 56.99 29.41
C ALA A 9 6.81 56.45 27.99
N LEU A 10 7.87 56.26 27.20
CA LEU A 10 7.83 55.46 25.98
C LEU A 10 7.77 53.99 26.41
N GLY A 11 6.54 53.46 26.47
CA GLY A 11 6.29 52.03 26.61
C GLY A 11 6.79 51.28 25.37
N ILE A 12 7.88 50.53 25.55
CA ILE A 12 8.31 49.50 24.61
C ILE A 12 7.24 48.41 24.69
N VAL A 13 6.35 48.37 23.70
CA VAL A 13 5.46 47.23 23.48
C VAL A 13 6.33 46.10 22.97
N ALA A 14 6.74 45.21 23.87
CA ALA A 14 7.32 43.93 23.51
C ALA A 14 6.22 43.07 22.90
N LEU A 15 6.06 43.12 21.58
CA LEU A 15 5.38 42.07 20.83
C LEU A 15 6.25 40.80 20.95
N SER A 16 5.98 39.99 21.96
CA SER A 16 6.45 38.61 22.00
C SER A 16 5.73 37.85 20.90
N THR A 17 6.31 37.82 19.70
CA THR A 17 5.93 36.88 18.65
C THR A 17 6.19 35.48 19.18
N SER A 18 5.12 34.81 19.60
CA SER A 18 5.09 33.37 19.78
C SER A 18 5.47 32.74 18.45
N MET A 19 6.73 32.29 18.35
CA MET A 19 7.12 31.33 17.34
C MET A 19 6.34 30.05 17.63
N ALA A 20 5.18 29.91 17.00
CA ALA A 20 4.59 28.62 16.78
C ALA A 20 5.60 27.84 15.93
N PHE A 21 6.40 26.99 16.57
CA PHE A 21 7.03 25.88 15.89
C PHE A 21 5.89 25.04 15.32
N GLY A 22 5.55 25.31 14.06
CA GLY A 22 4.90 24.34 13.21
C GLY A 22 5.86 23.19 13.01
N LEU A 23 6.03 22.34 14.03
CA LEU A 23 6.39 20.96 13.80
C LEU A 23 5.27 20.45 12.90
N THR A 24 5.51 20.40 11.59
CA THR A 24 4.73 19.53 10.73
C THR A 24 4.87 18.15 11.38
N ALA A 25 3.81 17.70 12.06
CA ALA A 25 3.74 16.34 12.56
C ALA A 25 4.15 15.40 11.42
N PRO A 26 4.89 14.30 11.68
CA PRO A 26 5.24 13.36 10.63
C PRO A 26 3.93 12.91 9.98
N LYS A 27 3.68 13.31 8.73
CA LYS A 27 2.48 12.94 7.97
C LYS A 27 2.64 11.50 7.46
N GLY A 28 2.87 10.60 8.42
CA GLY A 28 3.79 9.48 8.31
C GLY A 28 3.22 8.30 7.53
N GLY A 29 4.04 7.72 6.65
CA GLY A 29 3.77 6.44 5.98
C GLY A 29 3.55 5.33 7.00
N VAL A 30 4.54 4.47 7.25
CA VAL A 30 4.40 3.43 8.28
C VAL A 30 4.29 4.01 9.68
N VAL A 31 5.12 5.01 10.03
CA VAL A 31 5.19 5.61 11.38
C VAL A 31 3.85 6.16 11.83
N GLY A 32 3.35 5.68 12.97
CA GLY A 32 2.07 6.11 13.55
C GLY A 32 0.83 5.56 12.84
N SER A 33 0.99 4.72 11.82
CA SER A 33 -0.11 4.05 11.13
C SER A 33 -0.42 2.69 11.75
N ILE A 34 -1.45 2.01 11.23
CA ILE A 34 -1.74 0.61 11.59
C ILE A 34 -0.63 -0.37 11.19
N HIS A 35 0.32 0.05 10.35
CA HIS A 35 1.49 -0.73 9.98
C HIS A 35 2.70 -0.45 10.89
N ASP A 36 2.59 0.44 11.88
CA ASP A 36 3.62 0.64 12.89
C ASP A 36 3.49 -0.40 14.01
N MET A 37 4.24 -1.49 13.88
CA MET A 37 4.20 -2.60 14.84
C MET A 37 4.75 -2.22 16.23
N ASN A 38 5.35 -1.04 16.42
CA ASN A 38 5.71 -0.59 17.77
C ASN A 38 4.50 -0.10 18.58
N ILE A 39 3.39 0.22 17.91
CA ILE A 39 2.19 0.76 18.54
C ILE A 39 0.92 -0.03 18.21
N TYR A 40 0.99 -1.01 17.30
CA TYR A 40 -0.15 -1.85 16.96
C TYR A 40 -0.60 -2.70 18.16
N THR A 41 -1.90 -2.77 18.42
CA THR A 41 -2.40 -3.37 19.65
C THR A 41 -2.08 -4.85 19.76
N GLY A 42 -1.33 -5.20 20.81
CA GLY A 42 -0.98 -6.57 21.17
C GLY A 42 0.29 -7.10 20.51
N THR A 43 1.02 -6.27 19.77
CA THR A 43 2.37 -6.61 19.30
C THR A 43 3.41 -6.46 20.40
N THR A 44 4.53 -7.13 20.21
CA THR A 44 5.77 -6.87 20.93
C THR A 44 6.57 -5.82 20.17
N PRO A 45 6.74 -4.59 20.70
CA PRO A 45 7.52 -3.56 20.02
C PRO A 45 8.99 -3.95 19.84
N ASP A 46 9.66 -3.39 18.83
CA ASP A 46 11.11 -3.48 18.72
C ASP A 46 11.72 -2.74 19.93
N SER A 47 12.70 -3.35 20.60
CA SER A 47 13.29 -2.80 21.83
C SER A 47 14.00 -1.46 21.62
N GLN A 48 14.32 -1.12 20.38
CA GLN A 48 14.93 0.16 19.98
C GLN A 48 13.92 1.08 19.26
N GLY A 49 12.64 0.69 19.19
CA GLY A 49 11.56 1.48 18.56
C GLY A 49 11.71 1.66 17.06
N ARG A 50 12.41 0.76 16.36
CA ARG A 50 12.68 0.90 14.92
C ARG A 50 11.49 0.40 14.11
N VAL A 51 10.73 1.31 13.50
CA VAL A 51 9.56 0.96 12.68
C VAL A 51 9.88 0.05 11.48
N CYS A 52 11.05 0.22 10.85
CA CYS A 52 11.42 -0.56 9.67
C CYS A 52 11.92 -1.97 10.00
N ALA A 53 12.24 -2.26 11.27
CA ALA A 53 12.84 -3.52 11.69
C ALA A 53 11.96 -4.74 11.40
N PHE A 54 10.65 -4.53 11.38
CA PHE A 54 9.64 -5.56 11.10
C PHE A 54 9.63 -6.02 9.64
N CYS A 55 10.23 -5.24 8.74
CA CYS A 55 10.28 -5.55 7.31
C CYS A 55 11.72 -5.72 6.82
N HIS A 56 12.64 -4.88 7.30
CA HIS A 56 14.00 -4.79 6.78
C HIS A 56 15.08 -5.06 7.84
N THR A 57 16.22 -5.56 7.37
CA THR A 57 17.47 -5.67 8.13
C THR A 57 18.63 -5.02 7.36
N PRO A 58 19.64 -4.44 8.01
CA PRO A 58 20.84 -3.98 7.29
C PRO A 58 21.69 -5.12 6.70
N HIS A 59 21.62 -6.32 7.29
CA HIS A 59 22.42 -7.49 6.94
C HIS A 59 21.75 -8.78 7.41
N HIS A 60 22.17 -9.93 6.88
CA HIS A 60 21.57 -11.24 7.20
C HIS A 60 20.08 -11.29 6.91
N ALA A 61 19.70 -10.73 5.76
CA ALA A 61 18.33 -10.79 5.26
C ALA A 61 17.90 -12.23 5.00
N ALA A 62 16.60 -12.46 5.06
CA ALA A 62 16.00 -13.69 4.55
C ALA A 62 16.38 -13.87 3.08
N THR A 63 16.69 -15.11 2.72
CA THR A 63 17.03 -15.50 1.34
C THR A 63 16.15 -16.66 0.94
N GLU A 64 15.47 -16.54 -0.19
CA GLU A 64 14.69 -17.62 -0.80
C GLU A 64 14.77 -17.48 -2.33
N GLY A 65 15.46 -18.41 -3.00
CA GLY A 65 15.57 -18.42 -4.46
C GLY A 65 15.99 -17.07 -5.07
N ASN A 66 15.28 -16.67 -6.14
CA ASN A 66 15.43 -15.39 -6.83
C ASN A 66 14.36 -14.37 -6.40
N ASP A 67 13.79 -14.50 -5.20
CA ASP A 67 12.65 -13.68 -4.78
C ASP A 67 13.03 -12.22 -4.48
N TYR A 68 12.05 -11.33 -4.67
CA TYR A 68 12.11 -9.92 -4.30
C TYR A 68 12.11 -9.76 -2.77
N LEU A 69 13.30 -9.81 -2.16
CA LEU A 69 13.48 -9.71 -0.71
C LEU A 69 14.45 -8.55 -0.39
N PRO A 70 14.02 -7.27 -0.47
CA PRO A 70 14.89 -6.11 -0.29
C PRO A 70 15.35 -5.99 1.16
N LEU A 71 16.42 -6.73 1.47
CA LEU A 71 16.93 -6.93 2.82
C LEU A 71 15.84 -7.35 3.83
N TRP A 72 15.00 -8.31 3.46
CA TRP A 72 13.83 -8.70 4.24
C TRP A 72 14.19 -9.33 5.60
N SER A 73 13.49 -8.97 6.68
CA SER A 73 13.77 -9.42 8.06
C SER A 73 12.62 -10.20 8.72
N HIS A 74 11.58 -10.54 7.96
CA HIS A 74 10.41 -11.27 8.43
C HIS A 74 10.36 -12.67 7.83
N ALA A 75 9.80 -13.64 8.53
CA ALA A 75 9.57 -14.98 7.96
C ALA A 75 8.61 -14.88 6.77
N LEU A 76 8.81 -15.70 5.74
CA LEU A 76 7.97 -15.71 4.54
C LEU A 76 6.91 -16.83 4.62
N PRO A 77 5.72 -16.64 4.03
CA PRO A 77 4.72 -17.69 3.99
C PRO A 77 5.16 -18.81 3.04
N ASN A 78 4.77 -20.04 3.37
CA ASN A 78 4.92 -21.23 2.51
C ASN A 78 3.56 -21.77 2.05
N THR A 79 2.49 -21.01 2.29
CA THR A 79 1.11 -21.35 1.96
C THR A 79 0.87 -21.26 0.45
N SER A 80 0.20 -22.26 -0.12
CA SER A 80 -0.37 -22.17 -1.47
C SER A 80 -1.80 -21.65 -1.38
N TYR A 81 -2.10 -20.57 -2.10
CA TYR A 81 -3.40 -19.91 -2.01
C TYR A 81 -4.31 -20.26 -3.20
N VAL A 82 -5.60 -20.41 -2.94
CA VAL A 82 -6.64 -20.51 -3.97
C VAL A 82 -6.82 -19.13 -4.62
N PRO A 83 -6.73 -19.00 -5.96
CA PRO A 83 -6.88 -17.72 -6.64
C PRO A 83 -8.34 -17.24 -6.61
N TYR A 84 -8.49 -15.93 -6.86
CA TYR A 84 -9.79 -15.37 -7.23
C TYR A 84 -10.33 -16.02 -8.51
N TYR A 85 -11.61 -16.38 -8.50
CA TYR A 85 -12.31 -16.89 -9.66
C TYR A 85 -13.75 -16.36 -9.69
N SER A 86 -14.19 -15.95 -10.87
CA SER A 86 -15.59 -15.61 -11.17
C SER A 86 -15.91 -16.04 -12.59
N ALA A 87 -17.19 -16.29 -12.88
CA ALA A 87 -17.63 -16.55 -14.26
C ALA A 87 -17.46 -15.32 -15.19
N THR A 88 -17.21 -14.14 -14.63
CA THR A 88 -17.09 -12.87 -15.36
C THR A 88 -15.68 -12.30 -15.36
N ILE A 89 -14.67 -13.05 -14.90
CA ILE A 89 -13.28 -12.59 -14.98
C ILE A 89 -12.68 -12.98 -16.33
N ASP A 90 -12.11 -12.00 -17.03
CA ASP A 90 -11.46 -12.24 -18.33
C ASP A 90 -9.99 -12.67 -18.21
N SER A 91 -9.35 -12.37 -17.07
CA SER A 91 -7.97 -12.78 -16.81
C SER A 91 -7.88 -14.21 -16.31
N THR A 92 -6.83 -14.93 -16.74
CA THR A 92 -6.41 -16.17 -16.08
C THR A 92 -5.46 -15.83 -14.94
N VAL A 93 -5.77 -16.28 -13.72
CA VAL A 93 -4.91 -16.13 -12.55
C VAL A 93 -4.19 -17.47 -12.31
N ASP A 94 -2.87 -17.47 -12.48
CA ASP A 94 -2.03 -18.63 -12.16
C ASP A 94 -1.64 -18.59 -10.67
N PRO A 95 -1.94 -19.63 -9.87
CA PRO A 95 -1.53 -19.67 -8.47
C PRO A 95 -0.03 -19.49 -8.25
N SER A 96 0.81 -19.87 -9.22
CA SER A 96 2.27 -19.76 -9.12
C SER A 96 2.78 -18.32 -9.16
N THR A 97 2.05 -17.39 -9.79
CA THR A 97 2.48 -15.99 -9.94
C THR A 97 1.91 -15.07 -8.87
N MET A 98 0.88 -15.49 -8.12
CA MET A 98 0.23 -14.67 -7.10
C MET A 98 1.20 -14.23 -5.99
N MET A 99 2.12 -15.13 -5.61
CA MET A 99 3.14 -14.91 -4.58
C MET A 99 4.49 -14.52 -5.17
N GLU A 100 4.55 -14.11 -6.43
CA GLU A 100 5.75 -13.49 -6.95
C GLU A 100 5.86 -12.05 -6.44
N GLY A 101 7.09 -11.67 -6.08
CA GLY A 101 7.37 -10.28 -5.78
C GLY A 101 6.74 -9.78 -4.46
N PRO A 102 6.26 -8.52 -4.43
CA PRO A 102 5.78 -7.88 -3.20
C PRO A 102 4.62 -8.57 -2.50
N SER A 103 3.73 -9.28 -3.21
CA SER A 103 2.57 -9.92 -2.60
C SER A 103 2.98 -10.90 -1.49
N LYS A 104 4.04 -11.68 -1.70
CA LYS A 104 4.57 -12.63 -0.71
C LYS A 104 5.01 -11.96 0.59
N LEU A 105 5.57 -10.74 0.49
CA LEU A 105 5.95 -9.94 1.64
C LEU A 105 4.74 -9.42 2.41
N CYS A 106 3.67 -9.05 1.72
CA CYS A 106 2.42 -8.65 2.38
C CYS A 106 1.80 -9.86 3.08
N MET A 107 1.74 -11.00 2.39
CA MET A 107 1.14 -12.22 2.92
C MET A 107 1.89 -12.76 4.14
N SER A 108 3.18 -12.47 4.33
CA SER A 108 3.87 -12.86 5.57
C SER A 108 3.30 -12.23 6.84
N CYS A 109 2.55 -11.14 6.73
CA CYS A 109 1.87 -10.51 7.87
C CYS A 109 0.36 -10.75 7.81
N HIS A 110 -0.21 -10.71 6.61
CA HIS A 110 -1.66 -10.70 6.41
C HIS A 110 -2.30 -12.09 6.43
N ASP A 111 -1.56 -13.16 6.12
CA ASP A 111 -2.12 -14.52 6.00
C ASP A 111 -2.53 -15.17 7.33
N GLY A 112 -2.15 -14.55 8.45
CA GLY A 112 -2.44 -15.04 9.80
C GLY A 112 -1.60 -16.24 10.24
N ALA A 113 -0.73 -16.79 9.38
CA ALA A 113 0.12 -17.92 9.71
C ALA A 113 1.32 -17.49 10.56
N ILE A 114 1.87 -16.31 10.27
CA ILE A 114 3.05 -15.74 10.95
C ILE A 114 2.61 -14.52 11.77
N ALA A 115 3.22 -14.33 12.94
CA ALA A 115 2.91 -13.19 13.79
C ALA A 115 3.54 -11.91 13.22
N VAL A 116 2.75 -10.83 13.11
CA VAL A 116 3.13 -9.56 12.46
C VAL A 116 4.27 -8.81 13.15
N ASP A 117 4.52 -9.14 14.42
CA ASP A 117 5.59 -8.59 15.24
C ASP A 117 6.87 -9.46 15.23
N THR A 118 6.90 -10.51 14.41
CA THR A 118 8.11 -11.33 14.19
C THR A 118 9.13 -10.52 13.40
N HIS A 119 10.34 -10.37 13.92
CA HIS A 119 11.38 -9.63 13.21
C HIS A 119 12.78 -10.00 13.72
N TYR A 120 13.76 -10.06 12.81
CA TYR A 120 15.10 -10.55 13.14
C TYR A 120 15.03 -11.94 13.82
N ALA A 121 15.65 -12.08 15.01
CA ALA A 121 15.59 -13.28 15.85
C ALA A 121 14.48 -13.22 16.92
N THR A 122 13.59 -12.22 16.86
CA THR A 122 12.48 -12.06 17.80
C THR A 122 11.28 -12.87 17.33
N THR A 123 10.82 -13.80 18.17
CA THR A 123 9.56 -14.51 17.96
C THR A 123 8.38 -13.60 18.29
N GLY A 124 7.55 -13.28 17.30
CA GLY A 124 6.32 -12.52 17.50
C GLY A 124 5.22 -13.32 18.17
N THR A 125 4.23 -12.63 18.73
CA THR A 125 3.06 -13.25 19.38
C THR A 125 1.74 -12.84 18.75
N LYS A 126 1.71 -11.73 17.99
CA LYS A 126 0.48 -11.20 17.41
C LYS A 126 0.23 -11.77 16.02
N LYS A 127 -0.62 -12.78 15.92
CA LYS A 127 -1.18 -13.23 14.64
C LYS A 127 -2.47 -12.46 14.34
N LEU A 128 -2.77 -12.31 13.04
CA LEU A 128 -4.06 -11.82 12.58
C LEU A 128 -5.01 -13.02 12.42
N ASP A 129 -6.20 -12.95 13.01
CA ASP A 129 -7.10 -14.10 13.21
C ASP A 129 -8.52 -13.86 12.67
N SER A 130 -8.78 -12.73 12.01
CA SER A 130 -10.08 -12.44 11.38
C SER A 130 -9.91 -11.95 9.94
N ASP A 131 -10.54 -12.67 9.00
CA ASP A 131 -10.69 -12.36 7.57
C ASP A 131 -12.15 -11.99 7.30
N THR A 132 -12.62 -11.04 8.08
CA THR A 132 -13.96 -10.48 8.01
C THR A 132 -13.86 -9.06 7.47
N PHE A 133 -14.94 -8.54 6.91
CA PHE A 133 -14.95 -7.15 6.48
C PHE A 133 -14.50 -6.21 7.62
N GLY A 134 -13.51 -5.36 7.33
CA GLY A 134 -12.96 -4.39 8.28
C GLY A 134 -11.80 -4.88 9.16
N THR A 135 -11.37 -6.14 9.01
CA THR A 135 -10.19 -6.66 9.71
C THR A 135 -8.97 -6.76 8.79
N ALA A 136 -7.79 -7.00 9.38
CA ALA A 136 -6.52 -6.93 8.66
C ALA A 136 -6.03 -8.27 8.10
N ALA A 137 -6.53 -9.42 8.60
CA ALA A 137 -6.12 -10.71 8.04
C ALA A 137 -6.75 -10.89 6.66
N ILE A 138 -6.04 -11.60 5.78
CA ILE A 138 -6.44 -11.94 4.43
C ILE A 138 -6.12 -13.42 4.23
N ALA A 139 -6.96 -14.17 3.51
CA ALA A 139 -6.67 -15.54 3.11
C ALA A 139 -6.44 -16.54 4.26
N GLN A 140 -7.17 -16.41 5.37
CA GLN A 140 -7.02 -17.33 6.52
C GLN A 140 -7.33 -18.80 6.21
N THR A 141 -8.09 -19.08 5.15
CA THR A 141 -8.35 -20.45 4.65
C THR A 141 -7.45 -20.83 3.47
N ALA A 142 -6.30 -20.16 3.34
CA ALA A 142 -5.43 -20.22 2.17
C ALA A 142 -6.20 -19.91 0.87
N SER A 143 -7.12 -18.94 0.92
CA SER A 143 -7.96 -18.58 -0.20
C SER A 143 -8.03 -17.07 -0.40
N LEU A 144 -7.73 -16.62 -1.61
CA LEU A 144 -7.91 -15.24 -2.06
C LEU A 144 -9.17 -15.11 -2.94
N SER A 145 -10.11 -16.06 -2.82
CA SER A 145 -11.31 -16.14 -3.66
C SER A 145 -12.25 -14.94 -3.54
N ASN A 146 -12.16 -14.19 -2.45
CA ASN A 146 -12.97 -13.01 -2.11
C ASN A 146 -12.17 -11.71 -2.17
N ASP A 147 -10.90 -11.77 -2.56
CA ASP A 147 -10.01 -10.63 -2.66
C ASP A 147 -9.88 -10.16 -4.12
N HIS A 148 -9.39 -8.93 -4.31
CA HIS A 148 -9.10 -8.47 -5.65
C HIS A 148 -8.02 -9.36 -6.29
N PRO A 149 -8.20 -9.84 -7.53
CA PRO A 149 -7.23 -10.71 -8.19
C PRO A 149 -5.85 -10.05 -8.27
N ILE A 150 -4.82 -10.85 -8.03
CA ILE A 150 -3.39 -10.54 -8.18
C ILE A 150 -2.70 -11.70 -8.92
N GLY A 151 -1.48 -11.51 -9.39
CA GLY A 151 -0.69 -12.53 -10.08
C GLY A 151 -0.94 -12.63 -11.59
N PHE A 152 -1.98 -11.99 -12.12
CA PHE A 152 -2.24 -12.02 -13.56
C PHE A 152 -1.47 -10.93 -14.30
N VAL A 153 -1.09 -11.21 -15.56
CA VAL A 153 -0.50 -10.22 -16.46
C VAL A 153 -1.55 -9.16 -16.78
N PHE A 154 -1.24 -7.91 -16.47
CA PHE A 154 -2.25 -6.86 -16.49
C PHE A 154 -2.57 -6.37 -17.91
N ASP A 155 -1.58 -5.98 -18.69
CA ASP A 155 -1.77 -5.22 -19.93
C ASP A 155 -1.82 -6.08 -21.19
N GLN A 156 -2.71 -5.75 -22.14
CA GLN A 156 -2.82 -6.52 -23.38
C GLN A 156 -1.51 -6.63 -24.17
N ALA A 157 -0.64 -5.61 -24.13
CA ALA A 157 0.58 -5.58 -24.92
C ALA A 157 1.59 -6.63 -24.42
N ASP A 158 1.41 -7.07 -23.18
CA ASP A 158 2.19 -8.12 -22.54
C ASP A 158 1.44 -9.47 -22.53
N GLY A 159 0.27 -9.56 -23.18
CA GLY A 159 -0.58 -10.75 -23.19
C GLY A 159 -1.69 -10.75 -22.13
N GLY A 160 -1.79 -9.71 -21.31
CA GLY A 160 -2.76 -9.55 -20.22
C GLY A 160 -4.16 -9.09 -20.63
N VAL A 161 -5.02 -8.76 -19.67
CA VAL A 161 -6.45 -8.49 -19.88
C VAL A 161 -6.78 -7.06 -20.33
N ALA A 162 -6.04 -6.04 -19.87
CA ALA A 162 -6.43 -4.65 -20.03
C ALA A 162 -6.31 -4.17 -21.49
N ASN A 163 -7.44 -3.84 -22.11
CA ASN A 163 -7.55 -3.37 -23.50
C ASN A 163 -8.37 -2.07 -23.63
N GLY A 164 -8.70 -1.42 -22.53
CA GLY A 164 -9.43 -0.16 -22.50
C GLY A 164 -8.55 1.07 -22.78
N PRO A 165 -9.16 2.22 -23.12
CA PRO A 165 -8.41 3.42 -23.39
C PRO A 165 -7.76 3.95 -22.10
N VAL A 166 -6.61 4.63 -22.25
CA VAL A 166 -5.96 5.33 -21.14
C VAL A 166 -6.91 6.38 -20.53
N THR A 167 -7.62 7.12 -21.38
CA THR A 167 -8.64 8.11 -21.01
C THR A 167 -9.79 8.05 -22.01
N GLY A 168 -11.02 8.35 -21.57
CA GLY A 168 -12.18 8.41 -22.47
C GLY A 168 -13.04 7.15 -22.43
N ASN A 169 -13.76 6.89 -23.52
CA ASN A 169 -14.84 5.92 -23.59
C ASN A 169 -14.33 4.54 -24.09
N PRO A 170 -14.59 3.43 -23.37
CA PRO A 170 -14.30 2.06 -23.80
C PRO A 170 -14.79 1.69 -25.20
N ALA A 171 -15.89 2.31 -25.64
CA ALA A 171 -16.48 2.09 -26.96
C ALA A 171 -15.59 2.58 -28.11
N ASP A 172 -14.61 3.44 -27.83
CA ASP A 172 -13.68 3.97 -28.84
C ASP A 172 -12.54 2.97 -29.14
N ASN A 173 -12.39 1.92 -28.33
CA ASN A 173 -11.42 0.87 -28.56
C ASN A 173 -12.01 -0.26 -29.41
N THR A 174 -11.24 -0.75 -30.39
CA THR A 174 -11.64 -1.90 -31.21
C THR A 174 -12.00 -3.12 -30.34
N PRO A 175 -12.99 -3.95 -30.75
CA PRO A 175 -13.59 -4.96 -29.88
C PRO A 175 -12.56 -5.90 -29.25
N SER A 176 -12.81 -6.19 -27.97
CA SER A 176 -12.03 -7.11 -27.14
C SER A 176 -11.92 -8.49 -27.81
N ALA A 177 -10.69 -8.90 -28.13
CA ALA A 177 -10.39 -10.29 -28.38
C ALA A 177 -10.70 -11.11 -27.12
N VAL A 178 -10.98 -12.41 -27.27
CA VAL A 178 -11.23 -13.31 -26.13
C VAL A 178 -10.15 -13.13 -25.04
N GLY A 179 -10.58 -12.89 -23.80
CA GLY A 179 -9.69 -12.67 -22.65
C GLY A 179 -9.12 -11.25 -22.53
N LYS A 180 -9.70 -10.26 -23.24
CA LYS A 180 -9.38 -8.83 -23.11
C LYS A 180 -10.59 -8.06 -22.57
N ASP A 181 -10.37 -6.94 -21.90
CA ASP A 181 -11.44 -6.11 -21.36
C ASP A 181 -11.23 -4.62 -21.71
N ASN A 182 -12.18 -4.05 -22.48
CA ASN A 182 -12.16 -2.63 -22.87
C ASN A 182 -12.53 -1.69 -21.71
N TRP A 183 -13.08 -2.23 -20.62
CA TRP A 183 -13.44 -1.49 -19.42
C TRP A 183 -12.32 -1.45 -18.38
N ILE A 184 -11.16 -2.02 -18.70
CA ILE A 184 -9.93 -1.91 -17.91
C ILE A 184 -8.91 -1.07 -18.70
N ARG A 185 -8.55 0.10 -18.15
CA ARG A 185 -7.53 0.99 -18.73
C ARG A 185 -6.20 0.27 -18.88
N GLN A 186 -5.54 0.49 -20.01
CA GLN A 186 -4.16 0.04 -20.22
C GLN A 186 -3.16 0.63 -19.21
N LYS A 187 -2.00 -0.02 -19.07
CA LYS A 187 -0.95 0.29 -18.09
C LYS A 187 -0.38 1.72 -18.18
N ALA A 188 -0.62 2.42 -19.28
CA ALA A 188 -0.21 3.81 -19.47
C ALA A 188 -1.08 4.81 -18.69
N ALA A 189 -2.22 4.40 -18.13
CA ALA A 189 -3.03 5.25 -17.26
C ALA A 189 -2.29 5.61 -15.97
N THR A 190 -2.51 6.84 -15.52
CA THR A 190 -1.96 7.36 -14.27
C THR A 190 -2.93 7.16 -13.13
N TYR A 191 -2.41 6.94 -11.92
CA TYR A 191 -3.24 6.93 -10.71
C TYR A 191 -3.98 8.25 -10.56
N ILE A 192 -5.30 8.18 -10.35
CA ILE A 192 -6.12 9.37 -10.12
C ILE A 192 -5.59 10.07 -8.86
N ASP A 193 -5.44 11.40 -8.93
CA ASP A 193 -4.82 12.23 -7.88
C ASP A 193 -3.37 11.86 -7.47
N ASN A 194 -2.72 10.93 -8.18
CA ASN A 194 -1.29 10.65 -8.10
C ASN A 194 -0.69 10.52 -9.51
N THR A 195 -0.79 11.61 -10.28
CA THR A 195 -0.44 11.64 -11.71
C THR A 195 1.05 11.46 -12.01
N SER A 196 1.91 11.44 -10.98
CA SER A 196 3.33 11.10 -11.13
C SER A 196 3.61 9.62 -11.34
N LEU A 197 2.63 8.74 -11.10
CA LEU A 197 2.75 7.30 -11.27
C LEU A 197 1.77 6.80 -12.32
N LYS A 198 2.27 5.95 -13.21
CA LYS A 198 1.46 5.12 -14.10
C LYS A 198 1.25 3.74 -13.48
N ILE A 199 0.21 3.05 -13.90
CA ILE A 199 0.01 1.63 -13.54
C ILE A 199 1.26 0.82 -13.91
N SER A 200 1.86 1.07 -15.08
CA SER A 200 3.09 0.42 -15.54
C SER A 200 4.26 0.52 -14.55
N ASP A 201 4.33 1.60 -13.76
CA ASP A 201 5.42 1.83 -12.81
C ASP A 201 5.29 0.95 -11.56
N ARG A 202 4.13 0.30 -11.40
CA ARG A 202 3.72 -0.46 -10.21
C ARG A 202 3.35 -1.92 -10.51
N LEU A 203 3.48 -2.34 -11.77
CA LEU A 203 3.43 -3.75 -12.13
C LEU A 203 4.75 -4.42 -11.75
N TYR A 204 4.67 -5.61 -11.17
CA TYR A 204 5.87 -6.39 -10.86
C TYR A 204 6.30 -7.19 -12.09
N ALA A 205 7.60 -7.24 -12.36
CA ALA A 205 8.15 -8.08 -13.42
C ALA A 205 8.14 -9.55 -12.97
N GLY A 206 7.00 -10.21 -13.17
CA GLY A 206 6.80 -11.62 -12.86
C GLY A 206 7.33 -12.55 -13.95
N SER A 207 7.34 -13.85 -13.66
CA SER A 207 7.83 -14.90 -14.55
C SER A 207 7.04 -15.01 -15.85
N GLN A 208 5.76 -14.61 -15.84
CA GLN A 208 4.87 -14.61 -17.01
C GLN A 208 4.71 -13.23 -17.67
N GLY A 209 5.36 -12.19 -17.14
CA GLY A 209 5.25 -10.81 -17.61
C GLY A 209 4.94 -9.81 -16.49
N PRO A 210 4.62 -8.55 -16.83
CA PRO A 210 4.22 -7.54 -15.85
C PRO A 210 2.88 -7.89 -15.19
N ILE A 211 2.94 -8.34 -13.94
CA ILE A 211 1.78 -8.80 -13.17
C ILE A 211 1.29 -7.75 -12.17
N MET A 212 -0.01 -7.81 -11.88
CA MET A 212 -0.59 -7.06 -10.76
C MET A 212 -0.26 -7.73 -9.43
N THR A 213 0.16 -6.96 -8.44
CA THR A 213 0.46 -7.43 -7.08
C THR A 213 -0.21 -6.52 -6.05
N CYS A 214 -0.12 -6.87 -4.76
CA CYS A 214 -0.54 -5.96 -3.68
C CYS A 214 0.10 -4.57 -3.83
N ALA A 215 1.36 -4.49 -4.28
CA ALA A 215 2.09 -3.24 -4.46
C ALA A 215 1.67 -2.40 -5.68
N THR A 216 0.74 -2.92 -6.50
CA THR A 216 0.06 -2.16 -7.56
C THR A 216 -1.03 -1.26 -6.98
N CYS A 217 -1.51 -1.51 -5.77
CA CYS A 217 -2.46 -0.64 -5.08
C CYS A 217 -1.85 0.04 -3.85
N HIS A 218 -0.96 -0.68 -3.16
CA HIS A 218 -0.32 -0.25 -1.93
C HIS A 218 1.15 0.15 -2.17
N ASP A 219 1.65 1.06 -1.35
CA ASP A 219 3.07 1.34 -1.23
C ASP A 219 3.40 1.66 0.21
N VAL A 220 4.17 0.77 0.84
CA VAL A 220 4.56 0.85 2.25
C VAL A 220 5.44 2.06 2.57
N HIS A 221 6.08 2.63 1.55
CA HIS A 221 6.85 3.86 1.70
C HIS A 221 6.03 5.11 1.38
N ASN A 222 4.82 4.93 0.83
CA ASN A 222 4.01 6.03 0.39
C ASN A 222 3.48 6.84 1.57
N LYS A 223 3.50 8.16 1.35
CA LYS A 223 3.01 9.19 2.26
C LYS A 223 1.92 10.03 1.60
N LYS A 224 1.38 9.59 0.45
CA LYS A 224 0.29 10.30 -0.26
C LYS A 224 -1.07 9.95 0.30
N ASN A 225 -1.21 8.76 0.87
CA ASN A 225 -2.44 8.29 1.50
C ASN A 225 -2.74 8.91 2.88
N VAL A 226 -2.22 10.12 3.13
CA VAL A 226 -2.67 10.98 4.24
C VAL A 226 -4.00 11.62 3.85
N ASP A 227 -5.00 10.75 3.68
CA ASP A 227 -6.39 11.15 3.59
C ASP A 227 -6.84 11.45 5.01
N ASP A 228 -6.70 12.69 5.47
CA ASP A 228 -7.33 13.17 6.71
C ASP A 228 -6.80 12.49 8.01
N PRO A 229 -6.32 13.26 9.02
CA PRO A 229 -5.84 12.70 10.29
C PRO A 229 -6.89 11.88 11.07
N THR A 230 -8.16 11.89 10.65
CA THR A 230 -9.23 11.05 11.18
C THR A 230 -9.38 9.70 10.47
N LYS A 231 -8.67 9.44 9.38
CA LYS A 231 -8.76 8.18 8.63
C LYS A 231 -7.53 7.31 8.83
N THR A 232 -7.77 6.00 8.75
CA THR A 232 -6.73 4.99 8.77
C THR A 232 -5.88 5.05 7.50
N ASN A 233 -4.56 5.09 7.66
CA ASN A 233 -3.62 5.00 6.54
C ASN A 233 -3.47 3.54 6.07
N TYR A 234 -4.15 3.20 4.98
CA TYR A 234 -4.04 1.89 4.30
C TYR A 234 -2.89 1.81 3.28
N LEU A 235 -2.01 2.82 3.23
CA LEU A 235 -0.84 2.86 2.34
C LEU A 235 -1.19 2.78 0.84
N LEU A 236 -2.37 3.24 0.42
CA LEU A 236 -2.75 3.20 -1.00
C LEU A 236 -1.94 4.22 -1.82
N LEU A 237 -1.80 3.95 -3.11
CA LEU A 237 -1.12 4.82 -4.07
C LEU A 237 -1.98 6.03 -4.48
N SER A 238 -3.29 5.95 -4.28
CA SER A 238 -4.27 7.01 -4.50
C SER A 238 -5.25 7.03 -3.33
N PRO A 239 -5.73 8.22 -2.92
CA PRO A 239 -6.92 8.32 -2.09
C PRO A 239 -8.05 7.44 -2.62
N ASN A 240 -8.81 6.79 -1.73
CA ASN A 240 -9.96 5.99 -2.14
C ASN A 240 -11.30 6.73 -1.99
N THR A 241 -11.26 8.04 -1.73
CA THR A 241 -12.43 8.92 -1.87
C THR A 241 -13.01 8.76 -3.27
N ASP A 242 -14.34 8.63 -3.37
CA ASP A 242 -15.05 8.44 -4.65
C ASP A 242 -14.53 7.25 -5.50
N SER A 243 -13.95 6.23 -4.85
CA SER A 243 -13.38 5.05 -5.53
C SER A 243 -12.25 5.36 -6.52
N LYS A 244 -11.53 6.47 -6.35
CA LYS A 244 -10.47 6.92 -7.26
C LYS A 244 -9.37 5.88 -7.49
N LEU A 245 -9.02 5.08 -6.48
CA LEU A 245 -8.09 3.96 -6.66
C LEU A 245 -8.65 2.94 -7.67
N CYS A 246 -9.90 2.52 -7.52
CA CYS A 246 -10.54 1.57 -8.43
C CYS A 246 -10.68 2.15 -9.85
N LEU A 247 -11.09 3.42 -9.95
CA LEU A 247 -11.30 4.14 -11.21
C LEU A 247 -10.01 4.46 -11.97
N THR A 248 -8.85 4.28 -11.32
CA THR A 248 -7.54 4.29 -11.99
C THR A 248 -7.44 3.17 -13.02
N CYS A 249 -8.02 2.00 -12.75
CA CYS A 249 -7.96 0.86 -13.67
C CYS A 249 -9.31 0.61 -14.34
N HIS A 250 -10.41 0.71 -13.60
CA HIS A 250 -11.73 0.42 -14.12
C HIS A 250 -12.42 1.65 -14.68
N ILE A 251 -13.05 1.47 -15.83
CA ILE A 251 -13.98 2.44 -16.41
C ILE A 251 -15.39 2.00 -15.99
N LYS A 252 -16.22 2.95 -15.52
CA LYS A 252 -17.59 2.71 -15.06
C LYS A 252 -18.54 3.69 -15.73
#